data_AF-A0A8X6V099-F1
#
_entry.id   AF-A0A8X6V099-F1
#
_cell.length_a   1.000
_cell.length_b   1.000
_cell.length_c   1.000
_cell.angle_alpha   90.00
_cell.angle_beta   90.00
_cell.angle_gamma   90.00
#
_symmetry.space_group_name_H-M   'P 1'
#
loop_
_entity.id
_entity.type
_entity.pdbx_description
1 polymer ?
#
loop_
_entity_poly.entity_id
_entity_poly.type
_entity_poly.pdbx_seq_one_letter_code
_entity_poly.pdbx_strand_id
1 'polypeptide(L)'
;MNVVCVNCDLTQSEICSSKQLVDTKLHQISNVSKNKFFNAPFDVNMRIVQGILSLGLGYSALEKFCMHMNLSIMSSKTFSSYKAKVLNGHLVGSNQLLLDVRKNVREAYGSKND
;
A
#
# COMPACT_ATOMS: atom_id res chain seq x y z
N MET A 1 -30.83 -18.65 40.93
CA MET A 1 -30.09 -19.47 39.95
C MET A 1 -29.62 -18.55 38.84
N ASN A 2 -28.31 -18.30 38.74
CA ASN A 2 -27.75 -17.56 37.60
C ASN A 2 -27.55 -18.54 36.44
N VAL A 3 -28.25 -18.31 35.33
CA VAL A 3 -28.07 -19.07 34.10
C VAL A 3 -26.81 -18.55 33.43
N VAL A 4 -25.71 -19.31 33.56
CA VAL A 4 -24.44 -18.99 32.90
C VAL A 4 -24.50 -19.49 31.47
N CYS A 5 -24.30 -18.60 30.50
CA CYS A 5 -24.24 -18.95 29.09
C CYS A 5 -22.86 -19.54 28.76
N VAL A 6 -22.78 -20.86 28.68
CA VAL A 6 -21.55 -21.63 28.39
C VAL A 6 -20.89 -21.19 27.06
N ASN A 7 -21.67 -20.69 26.10
CA ASN A 7 -21.17 -20.22 24.80
C ASN A 7 -20.44 -18.86 24.88
N CYS A 8 -20.76 -18.02 25.86
CA CYS A 8 -20.07 -16.74 26.06
C CYS A 8 -18.70 -16.91 26.73
N ASP A 9 -18.54 -17.92 27.58
CA ASP A 9 -17.27 -18.22 28.26
C ASP A 9 -16.26 -18.87 27.31
N LEU A 10 -16.73 -19.71 26.37
CA LEU A 10 -15.90 -20.30 25.33
C LEU A 10 -15.32 -19.24 24.37
N THR A 11 -16.11 -18.24 23.99
CA THR A 11 -15.63 -17.14 23.12
C THR A 11 -14.64 -16.22 23.85
N GLN A 12 -14.82 -15.95 25.15
CA GLN A 12 -13.80 -15.21 25.92
C GLN A 12 -12.49 -15.99 26.11
N SER A 13 -12.59 -17.30 26.34
CA SER A 13 -11.45 -18.21 26.45
C SER A 13 -10.60 -18.25 25.16
N GLU A 14 -11.25 -18.38 24.00
CA GLU A 14 -10.58 -18.42 22.69
C GLU A 14 -9.93 -17.07 22.32
N ILE A 15 -10.55 -15.95 22.69
CA ILE A 15 -9.99 -14.60 22.50
C ILE A 15 -8.75 -14.39 23.38
N CYS A 16 -8.71 -14.97 24.58
CA CYS A 16 -7.57 -14.86 25.49
C CYS A 16 -6.36 -15.70 25.00
N SER A 17 -6.63 -16.92 24.54
CA SER A 17 -5.60 -17.81 23.96
C SER A 17 -5.00 -17.24 22.67
N SER A 18 -5.84 -16.65 21.81
CA SER A 18 -5.40 -16.04 20.55
C SER A 18 -4.48 -14.83 20.77
N LYS A 19 -4.70 -14.03 21.82
CA LYS A 19 -3.86 -12.88 22.15
C LYS A 19 -2.45 -13.29 22.60
N GLN A 20 -2.33 -14.35 23.41
CA GLN A 20 -1.02 -14.86 23.84
C GLN A 20 -0.19 -15.47 22.69
N LEU A 21 -0.87 -16.06 21.70
CA LEU A 21 -0.21 -16.65 20.53
C LEU A 21 0.36 -15.59 19.57
N VAL A 22 -0.24 -14.38 19.55
CA VAL A 22 0.27 -13.22 18.81
C VAL A 22 1.51 -12.65 19.48
N ASP A 23 1.52 -12.50 20.80
CA ASP A 23 2.67 -11.94 21.53
C ASP A 23 3.92 -12.83 21.44
N THR A 24 3.74 -14.15 21.42
CA THR A 24 4.87 -15.10 21.31
C THR A 24 5.47 -15.12 19.90
N LYS A 25 4.66 -14.93 18.85
CA LYS A 25 5.14 -14.81 17.45
C LYS A 25 5.81 -13.46 17.19
N LEU A 26 5.42 -12.40 17.90
CA LEU A 26 6.02 -11.07 17.76
C LEU A 26 7.48 -11.05 18.24
N HIS A 27 7.81 -11.88 19.24
CA HIS A 27 9.16 -11.91 19.83
C HIS A 27 10.22 -12.54 18.91
N GLN A 28 9.84 -13.46 18.01
CA GLN A 28 10.77 -14.11 17.07
C GLN A 28 11.14 -13.24 15.85
N ILE A 29 10.38 -12.17 15.57
CA ILE A 29 10.63 -11.25 14.44
C ILE A 29 11.59 -10.11 14.82
N SER A 30 11.98 -10.02 16.10
CA SER A 30 12.69 -8.88 16.68
C SER A 30 14.15 -8.66 16.20
N ASN A 31 14.75 -9.60 15.47
CA ASN A 31 16.15 -9.52 15.02
C ASN A 31 16.36 -9.07 13.56
N VAL A 32 15.30 -8.71 12.82
CA VAL A 32 15.45 -8.13 11.47
C VAL A 32 15.11 -6.64 11.52
N SER A 33 16.16 -5.82 11.58
CA SER A 33 16.20 -4.39 11.21
C SER A 33 14.88 -3.63 11.35
N LYS A 34 14.66 -3.05 12.54
CA LYS A 34 13.48 -2.24 12.91
C LYS A 34 13.18 -1.06 11.97
N ASN A 35 14.07 -0.69 11.05
CA ASN A 35 13.87 0.46 10.15
C ASN A 35 13.12 0.15 8.84
N LYS A 36 12.93 -1.13 8.45
CA LYS A 36 12.19 -1.48 7.22
C LYS A 36 10.71 -1.83 7.44
N PHE A 37 10.29 -2.08 8.67
CA PHE A 37 8.97 -2.68 8.95
C PHE A 37 7.85 -1.67 9.23
N PHE A 38 8.16 -0.42 9.58
CA PHE A 38 7.13 0.56 9.96
C PHE A 38 6.28 1.08 8.79
N ASN A 39 6.74 0.94 7.54
CA ASN A 39 6.01 1.41 6.34
C ASN A 39 5.38 0.27 5.50
N ALA A 40 5.50 -0.99 5.92
CA ALA A 40 5.02 -2.13 5.14
C ALA A 40 3.53 -2.03 4.73
N PRO A 41 2.60 -1.56 5.60
CA PRO A 41 1.20 -1.36 5.19
C PRO A 41 1.02 -0.20 4.20
N PHE A 42 1.86 0.85 4.30
CA PHE A 42 1.83 2.01 3.42
C PHE A 42 2.26 1.65 1.99
N ASP A 43 3.35 0.89 1.87
CA ASP A 43 3.90 0.47 0.57
C ASP A 43 2.96 -0.49 -0.17
N VAL A 44 2.22 -1.33 0.56
CA VAL A 44 1.20 -2.21 -0.03
C VAL A 44 0.01 -1.39 -0.51
N ASN A 45 -0.52 -0.48 0.32
CA ASN A 45 -1.63 0.38 -0.08
C ASN A 45 -1.29 1.25 -1.28
N MET A 46 -0.08 1.83 -1.32
CA MET A 46 0.41 2.61 -2.46
C MET A 46 0.45 1.78 -3.74
N ARG A 47 0.96 0.54 -3.69
CA ARG A 47 1.02 -0.36 -4.85
C ARG A 47 -0.35 -0.76 -5.36
N ILE A 48 -1.30 -1.03 -4.45
CA ILE A 48 -2.68 -1.34 -4.83
C ILE A 48 -3.30 -0.13 -5.54
N VAL A 49 -3.17 1.08 -4.98
CA VAL A 49 -3.68 2.30 -5.61
C VAL A 49 -3.04 2.55 -6.97
N GLN A 50 -1.72 2.39 -7.08
CA GLN A 50 -1.02 2.51 -8.34
C GLN A 50 -1.55 1.51 -9.38
N GLY A 51 -1.73 0.24 -9.01
CA GLY A 51 -2.28 -0.78 -9.91
C GLY A 51 -3.70 -0.44 -10.39
N ILE A 52 -4.59 -0.04 -9.49
CA ILE A 52 -5.96 0.40 -9.83
C ILE A 52 -5.91 1.59 -10.81
N LEU A 53 -5.06 2.58 -10.56
CA LEU A 53 -4.92 3.75 -11.44
C LEU A 53 -4.31 3.40 -12.80
N SER A 54 -3.33 2.49 -12.85
CA SER A 54 -2.72 2.00 -14.09
C SER A 54 -3.73 1.28 -14.99
N LEU A 55 -4.78 0.70 -14.42
CA LEU A 55 -5.91 0.11 -15.16
C LEU A 55 -6.96 1.15 -15.59
N GLY A 56 -6.74 2.44 -15.30
CA GLY A 56 -7.71 3.50 -15.56
C GLY A 56 -8.92 3.48 -14.63
N LEU A 57 -8.83 2.75 -13.52
CA LEU A 57 -9.95 2.54 -12.60
C LEU A 57 -9.93 3.55 -11.44
N GLY A 58 -11.12 3.79 -10.89
CA GLY A 58 -11.34 4.70 -9.77
C GLY A 58 -11.51 3.99 -8.43
N TYR A 59 -11.87 4.78 -7.42
CA TYR A 59 -12.08 4.33 -6.04
C TYR A 59 -13.09 3.17 -5.92
N SER A 60 -14.18 3.17 -6.69
CA SER A 60 -15.16 2.08 -6.67
C SER A 60 -14.57 0.71 -7.04
N ALA A 61 -13.58 0.68 -7.95
CA ALA A 61 -12.90 -0.56 -8.30
C ALA A 61 -11.99 -1.05 -7.16
N LEU A 62 -11.34 -0.13 -6.45
CA LEU A 62 -10.57 -0.44 -5.25
C LEU A 62 -11.47 -1.06 -4.18
N GLU A 63 -12.65 -0.50 -3.93
CA GLU A 63 -13.59 -1.02 -2.94
C GLU A 63 -13.98 -2.47 -3.26
N LYS A 64 -14.37 -2.74 -4.51
CA LYS A 64 -14.70 -4.09 -4.98
C LYS A 64 -13.52 -5.06 -4.85
N PHE A 65 -12.32 -4.60 -5.23
CA PHE A 65 -11.10 -5.40 -5.11
C PHE A 65 -10.80 -5.76 -3.64
N CYS A 66 -10.83 -4.77 -2.74
CA CYS A 66 -10.59 -5.01 -1.32
C CYS A 66 -11.63 -5.95 -0.71
N MET A 67 -12.91 -5.80 -1.07
CA MET A 67 -13.97 -6.73 -0.65
C MET A 67 -13.70 -8.17 -1.11
N HIS A 68 -13.33 -8.36 -2.38
CA HIS A 68 -13.08 -9.68 -2.94
C HIS A 68 -11.83 -10.36 -2.34
N MET A 69 -10.81 -9.57 -2.04
CA MET A 69 -9.54 -10.03 -1.49
C MET A 69 -9.53 -10.08 0.05
N ASN A 70 -10.65 -9.78 0.71
CA ASN A 70 -10.76 -9.67 2.17
C ASN A 70 -9.70 -8.72 2.78
N LEU A 71 -9.49 -7.58 2.12
CA LEU A 71 -8.57 -6.51 2.55
C LEU A 71 -9.34 -5.36 3.20
N SER A 72 -8.69 -4.65 4.12
CA SER A 72 -9.23 -3.41 4.66
C SER A 72 -9.39 -2.35 3.55
N ILE A 73 -10.58 -1.75 3.49
CA ILE A 73 -10.91 -0.70 2.53
C ILE A 73 -10.41 0.64 3.08
N MET A 74 -9.50 1.28 2.35
CA MET A 74 -9.07 2.64 2.68
C MET A 74 -10.15 3.66 2.32
N SER A 75 -10.20 4.79 3.03
CA SER A 75 -11.18 5.84 2.71
C SER A 75 -10.93 6.49 1.33
N SER A 76 -11.98 7.03 0.72
CA SER A 76 -11.89 7.82 -0.52
C SER A 76 -10.90 9.02 -0.41
N LYS A 77 -10.84 9.65 0.77
CA LYS A 77 -9.87 10.73 1.06
C LYS A 77 -8.43 10.23 1.02
N THR A 78 -8.18 9.06 1.62
CA THR A 78 -6.87 8.40 1.62
C THR A 78 -6.49 8.00 0.19
N PHE A 79 -7.40 7.39 -0.55
CA PHE A 79 -7.20 7.06 -1.97
C PHE A 79 -6.84 8.29 -2.80
N SER A 80 -7.56 9.40 -2.62
CA SER A 80 -7.32 10.65 -3.35
C SER A 80 -5.92 11.22 -3.05
N SER A 81 -5.47 11.08 -1.80
CA SER A 81 -4.12 11.49 -1.40
C SER A 81 -3.03 10.64 -2.06
N TYR A 82 -3.23 9.32 -2.13
CA TYR A 82 -2.33 8.43 -2.89
C TYR A 82 -2.35 8.73 -4.39
N LYS A 83 -3.54 8.92 -4.97
CA LYS A 83 -3.70 9.28 -6.38
C LYS A 83 -2.92 10.54 -6.74
N ALA A 84 -3.03 11.59 -5.92
CA ALA A 84 -2.27 12.82 -6.15
C ALA A 84 -0.75 12.58 -6.13
N LYS A 85 -0.25 11.78 -5.18
CA LYS A 85 1.17 11.42 -5.11
C LYS A 85 1.65 10.61 -6.31
N VAL A 86 0.87 9.60 -6.73
CA VAL A 86 1.18 8.77 -7.90
C VAL A 86 1.25 9.63 -9.17
N LEU A 87 0.22 10.45 -9.41
CA LEU A 87 0.15 11.30 -10.60
C LEU A 87 1.25 12.35 -10.62
N ASN A 88 1.56 12.96 -9.47
CA ASN A 88 2.67 13.91 -9.38
C ASN A 88 4.02 13.23 -9.66
N GLY A 89 4.23 12.02 -9.13
CA GLY A 89 5.43 11.23 -9.42
C GLY A 89 5.57 10.92 -10.91
N HIS A 90 4.47 10.52 -11.57
CA HIS A 90 4.44 10.29 -13.02
C HIS A 90 4.77 11.56 -13.81
N LEU A 91 4.21 12.71 -13.42
CA LEU A 91 4.47 13.99 -14.08
C LEU A 91 5.93 14.39 -13.97
N VAL A 92 6.51 14.30 -12.78
CA VAL A 92 7.93 14.62 -12.55
C VAL A 92 8.84 13.71 -13.37
N GLY A 93 8.61 12.38 -13.32
CA GLY A 93 9.40 11.43 -14.09
C GLY A 93 9.30 11.62 -15.59
N SER A 94 8.09 11.89 -16.10
CA SER A 94 7.85 12.15 -17.53
C SER A 94 8.54 13.43 -17.99
N ASN A 95 8.51 14.49 -17.16
CA ASN A 95 9.20 15.74 -17.46
C ASN A 95 10.72 15.56 -17.49
N GLN A 96 11.28 14.80 -16.55
CA GLN A 96 12.72 14.50 -16.55
C GLN A 96 13.11 13.73 -17.81
N LEU A 97 12.36 12.68 -18.16
CA LEU A 97 12.58 11.92 -19.39
C LEU A 97 12.54 12.81 -20.63
N LEU A 98 11.57 13.73 -20.72
CA LEU A 98 11.47 14.68 -21.83
C LEU A 98 12.68 15.64 -21.89
N LEU A 99 13.20 16.08 -20.75
CA LEU A 99 14.40 16.92 -20.70
C LEU A 99 15.62 16.13 -21.18
N ASP A 100 15.77 14.89 -20.76
CA ASP A 100 16.88 14.02 -21.16
C ASP A 100 16.84 13.76 -22.67
N VAL A 101 15.65 13.45 -23.23
CA VAL A 101 15.46 13.29 -24.68
C VAL A 101 15.81 14.59 -25.43
N ARG A 102 15.35 15.75 -24.96
CA ARG A 102 15.65 17.04 -25.59
C ARG A 102 17.15 17.34 -25.59
N LYS A 103 17.85 17.01 -24.50
CA LYS A 103 19.30 17.14 -24.39
C LYS A 103 20.00 16.27 -25.43
N ASN A 104 19.67 14.97 -25.48
CA ASN A 104 20.25 14.03 -26.44
C ASN A 104 20.03 14.44 -27.89
N VAL A 105 18.81 14.92 -28.21
CA VAL A 105 18.51 15.44 -29.55
C VAL A 105 19.38 16.65 -29.86
N ARG A 106 19.49 17.63 -28.95
CA ARG A 106 20.32 18.82 -29.16
C ARG A 106 21.78 18.46 -29.40
N GLU A 107 22.34 17.52 -28.64
CA GLU A 107 23.71 17.05 -28.82
C GLU A 107 23.92 16.41 -30.19
N ALA A 108 23.00 15.55 -30.64
CA ALA A 108 23.08 14.90 -31.96
C ALA A 108 22.99 15.87 -33.15
N TYR A 109 22.28 17.00 -32.99
CA TYR A 109 22.25 18.07 -34.00
C TYR A 109 23.47 19.00 -33.89
N GLY A 110 23.97 19.27 -32.69
CA GLY A 110 25.15 20.11 -32.46
C GLY A 110 26.47 19.46 -32.88
N SER A 111 26.56 18.12 -32.82
CA SER A 111 27.74 17.35 -33.23
C SER A 111 27.89 17.15 -34.75
N LYS A 112 27.02 17.75 -35.56
CA LYS A 112 27.01 17.62 -37.03
C LYS A 112 27.68 18.78 -37.78
N ASN A 113 28.27 19.75 -37.07
CA ASN A 113 28.84 20.97 -37.64
C ASN A 113 30.36 21.13 -37.43
N ASP A 114 31.11 20.04 -37.34
CA ASP A 114 32.58 20.01 -37.48
C ASP A 114 32.96 19.11 -38.67
#